data_AF-A0A7X7BQF9-F1
#
_entry.id   AF-A0A7X7BQF9-F1
#
_cell.length_a   1.000
_cell.length_b   1.000
_cell.length_c   1.000
_cell.angle_alpha   90.00
_cell.angle_beta   90.00
_cell.angle_gamma   90.00
#
_symmetry.space_group_name_H-M   'P 1'
#
loop_
_entity.id
_entity.type
_entity.pdbx_description
1 polymer ?
#
loop_
_entity_poly.entity_id
_entity_poly.type
_entity_poly.pdbx_seq_one_letter_code
_entity_poly.pdbx_strand_id
1 'polypeptide(L)'
;PRTYSAIFILDIVMLITLILCKVPVIFALALCLLLSCYGAGFSVIPVYLGDVFGTRELGAIHGYVLTAWAAAGMVGPILLSYTHQILHNYFVTLVVFIVIDLLALIVSLALQRAFAGMQEQVNK
;
A
#
# COMPACT_ATOMS: atom_id res chain seq x y z
N PRO A 1 -12.92 -1.79 8.18
CA PRO A 1 -12.87 -0.74 7.13
C PRO A 1 -12.28 -1.29 5.82
N ARG A 2 -13.11 -1.45 4.78
CA ARG A 2 -12.73 -2.11 3.50
C ARG A 2 -11.91 -1.22 2.55
N THR A 3 -11.67 0.03 2.92
CA THR A 3 -11.02 1.06 2.09
C THR A 3 -9.56 0.71 1.76
N TYR A 4 -8.76 0.26 2.73
CA TYR A 4 -7.37 -0.13 2.48
C TYR A 4 -7.23 -1.29 1.49
N SER A 5 -8.08 -2.31 1.62
CA SER A 5 -8.04 -3.44 0.69
C SER A 5 -8.41 -3.02 -0.73
N ALA A 6 -9.35 -2.08 -0.89
CA ALA A 6 -9.70 -1.55 -2.21
C ALA A 6 -8.53 -0.80 -2.87
N ILE A 7 -7.77 -0.01 -2.08
CA ILE A 7 -6.58 0.71 -2.57
C ILE A 7 -5.53 -0.29 -3.06
N PHE A 8 -5.16 -1.28 -2.25
CA PHE A 8 -4.15 -2.28 -2.64
C PHE A 8 -4.59 -3.12 -3.86
N ILE A 9 -5.87 -3.48 -3.95
CA ILE A 9 -6.38 -4.18 -5.14
C ILE A 9 -6.23 -3.31 -6.39
N LEU A 10 -6.56 -2.02 -6.29
CA LEU A 10 -6.44 -1.10 -7.41
C LEU A 10 -4.97 -0.91 -7.83
N ASP A 11 -4.05 -0.77 -6.87
CA ASP A 11 -2.61 -0.65 -7.16
C ASP A 11 -2.06 -1.88 -7.88
N ILE A 12 -2.43 -3.10 -7.43
CA ILE A 12 -2.05 -4.35 -8.10
C ILE A 12 -2.57 -4.40 -9.54
N VAL A 13 -3.84 -4.03 -9.77
CA VAL A 13 -4.43 -4.00 -11.12
C VAL A 13 -3.70 -3.00 -12.02
N MET A 14 -3.36 -1.82 -11.49
CA MET A 14 -2.63 -0.80 -12.26
C MET A 14 -1.20 -1.24 -12.59
N LEU A 15 -0.48 -1.86 -11.64
CA LEU A 15 0.87 -2.41 -11.88
C LEU A 15 0.86 -3.54 -12.91
N ILE A 16 -0.14 -4.43 -12.87
CA ILE A 16 -0.32 -5.47 -13.90
C ILE A 16 -0.60 -4.82 -15.27
N THR A 17 -1.44 -3.77 -15.30
CA THR A 17 -1.73 -3.02 -16.53
C THR A 17 -0.47 -2.42 -17.13
N LEU A 18 0.45 -1.88 -16.30
CA LEU A 18 1.74 -1.36 -16.76
C LEU A 18 2.65 -2.43 -17.39
N ILE A 19 2.57 -3.68 -16.93
CA ILE A 19 3.33 -4.80 -17.51
C ILE A 19 2.78 -5.18 -18.89
N LEU A 20 1.47 -5.28 -18.99
CA LEU A 20 0.76 -5.78 -20.17
C LEU A 20 0.67 -4.72 -21.28
N CYS A 21 0.35 -3.47 -20.92
CA CYS A 21 0.11 -2.39 -21.86
C CYS A 21 1.27 -1.39 -21.87
N LYS A 22 2.03 -1.38 -22.97
CA LYS A 22 3.14 -0.44 -23.20
C LYS A 22 2.74 0.81 -23.99
N VAL A 23 1.46 1.17 -23.97
CA VAL A 23 0.93 2.33 -24.68
C VAL A 23 1.11 3.57 -23.81
N PRO A 24 1.71 4.68 -24.30
CA PRO A 24 2.03 5.86 -23.48
C PRO A 24 0.83 6.46 -22.74
N VAL A 25 -0.35 6.49 -23.38
CA VAL A 25 -1.57 7.03 -22.76
C VAL A 25 -2.04 6.16 -21.59
N ILE A 26 -2.02 4.83 -21.75
CA ILE A 26 -2.41 3.89 -20.70
C ILE A 26 -1.42 3.97 -19.54
N PHE A 27 -0.12 4.09 -19.84
CA PHE A 27 0.93 4.27 -18.86
C PHE A 27 0.69 5.54 -18.00
N ALA A 28 0.41 6.68 -18.63
CA ALA A 28 0.14 7.93 -17.93
C ALA A 28 -1.13 7.84 -17.04
N LEU A 29 -2.20 7.23 -17.54
CA LEU A 29 -3.44 7.04 -16.77
C LEU A 29 -3.22 6.10 -15.58
N ALA A 30 -2.52 4.99 -15.77
CA ALA A 30 -2.21 4.05 -14.69
C ALA A 30 -1.34 4.71 -13.60
N LEU A 31 -0.34 5.50 -13.99
CA LEU A 31 0.46 6.25 -13.01
C LEU A 31 -0.35 7.32 -12.28
N CYS A 32 -1.24 8.03 -12.97
CA CYS A 32 -2.13 9.01 -12.34
C CYS A 32 -3.03 8.35 -11.28
N LEU A 33 -3.58 7.18 -11.60
CA LEU A 33 -4.40 6.39 -10.67
C LEU A 33 -3.58 5.86 -9.49
N LEU A 34 -2.37 5.33 -9.73
CA LEU A 34 -1.45 4.91 -8.66
C LEU A 34 -1.13 6.07 -7.70
N LEU A 35 -0.80 7.26 -8.23
CA LEU A 35 -0.55 8.44 -7.40
C LEU A 35 -1.80 8.89 -6.62
N SER A 36 -2.98 8.77 -7.24
CA SER A 36 -4.25 9.10 -6.59
C SER A 36 -4.56 8.14 -5.45
N CYS A 37 -4.33 6.83 -5.65
CA CYS A 37 -4.48 5.79 -4.64
C CYS A 37 -3.50 5.97 -3.48
N TYR A 38 -2.26 6.33 -3.78
CA TYR A 38 -1.28 6.72 -2.79
C TYR A 38 -1.78 7.88 -1.91
N GLY A 39 -2.34 8.94 -2.52
CA GLY A 39 -2.95 10.06 -1.79
C GLY A 39 -4.18 9.65 -0.96
N ALA A 40 -5.02 8.77 -1.50
CA ALA A 40 -6.18 8.22 -0.79
C ALA A 40 -5.76 7.35 0.42
N GLY A 41 -4.65 6.64 0.34
CA GLY A 41 -4.09 5.89 1.47
C GLY A 41 -3.76 6.81 2.63
N PHE A 42 -3.07 7.92 2.35
CA PHE A 42 -2.64 8.89 3.36
C PHE A 42 -3.79 9.60 4.08
N SER A 43 -4.88 9.94 3.38
CA SER A 43 -6.03 10.61 3.99
C SER A 43 -6.79 9.71 4.98
N VAL A 44 -6.74 8.40 4.78
CA VAL A 44 -7.46 7.42 5.61
C VAL A 44 -6.67 7.00 6.85
N ILE A 45 -5.34 7.14 6.86
CA ILE A 45 -4.46 6.75 7.99
C ILE A 45 -4.92 7.34 9.33
N PRO A 46 -5.04 8.68 9.51
CA PRO A 46 -5.31 9.24 10.83
C PRO A 46 -6.71 8.87 11.35
N VAL A 47 -7.70 8.77 10.46
CA VAL A 47 -9.05 8.33 10.82
C VAL A 47 -9.03 6.85 11.24
N TYR A 48 -8.36 5.99 10.47
CA TYR A 48 -8.25 4.57 10.79
C TYR A 48 -7.52 4.31 12.12
N LEU A 49 -6.41 5.01 12.35
CA LEU A 49 -5.67 4.91 13.60
C LEU A 49 -6.50 5.43 14.78
N GLY A 50 -7.28 6.51 14.58
CA GLY A 50 -8.19 7.05 15.59
C GLY A 50 -9.28 6.07 15.98
N ASP A 51 -9.86 5.38 15.01
CA ASP A 51 -10.88 4.35 15.24
C ASP A 51 -10.33 3.12 15.99
N VAL A 52 -9.07 2.75 15.75
CA VAL A 52 -8.45 1.53 16.31
C VAL A 52 -7.83 1.77 17.69
N PHE A 53 -7.07 2.85 17.85
CA PHE A 53 -6.27 3.10 19.05
C PHE A 53 -6.85 4.20 19.94
N GLY A 54 -7.92 4.86 19.51
CA GLY A 54 -8.44 6.05 20.15
C GLY A 54 -7.57 7.28 19.88
N THR A 55 -8.07 8.45 20.28
CA THR A 55 -7.45 9.75 19.94
C THR A 55 -6.35 10.19 20.90
N ARG A 56 -6.18 9.52 22.05
CA ARG A 56 -5.29 9.94 23.13
C ARG A 56 -3.81 9.94 22.72
N GLU A 57 -3.36 8.88 22.03
CA GLU A 57 -1.98 8.70 21.56
C GLU A 57 -1.87 8.75 20.03
N LEU A 58 -2.90 9.25 19.35
CA LEU A 58 -3.01 9.22 17.88
C LEU A 58 -1.82 9.92 17.20
N GLY A 59 -1.34 11.03 17.76
CA GLY A 59 -0.20 11.77 17.24
C GLY A 59 1.10 10.96 17.27
N ALA A 60 1.36 10.24 18.37
CA ALA A 60 2.56 9.40 18.49
C ALA A 60 2.50 8.21 17.52
N ILE A 61 1.35 7.54 17.42
CA ILE A 61 1.15 6.40 16.51
C ILE A 61 1.28 6.84 15.05
N HIS A 62 0.65 7.97 14.68
CA HIS A 62 0.78 8.52 13.34
C HIS A 62 2.24 8.90 13.01
N GLY A 63 2.99 9.44 13.99
CA GLY A 63 4.42 9.71 13.86
C GLY A 63 5.24 8.45 13.57
N TYR A 64 4.95 7.32 14.21
CA TYR A 64 5.60 6.04 13.90
C TYR A 64 5.28 5.56 12.47
N VAL A 65 4.03 5.72 12.02
CA VAL A 65 3.64 5.39 10.64
C VAL A 65 4.39 6.27 9.63
N LEU A 66 4.53 7.58 9.88
CA LEU A 66 5.30 8.47 9.01
C LEU A 66 6.79 8.13 8.99
N THR A 67 7.35 7.66 10.11
CA THR A 67 8.74 7.20 10.18
C THR A 67 8.94 5.94 9.33
N ALA A 68 8.02 4.98 9.42
CA ALA A 68 8.04 3.79 8.58
C ALA A 68 7.87 4.15 7.09
N TRP A 69 7.01 5.12 6.78
CA TRP A 69 6.84 5.63 5.42
C TRP A 69 8.11 6.29 4.88
N ALA A 70 8.80 7.11 5.68
CA ALA A 70 10.07 7.71 5.29
C ALA A 70 11.13 6.65 4.98
N ALA A 71 11.21 5.59 5.80
CA ALA A 71 12.08 4.45 5.53
C ALA A 71 11.71 3.74 4.22
N ALA A 72 10.42 3.50 3.95
CA ALA A 72 9.96 2.92 2.70
C ALA A 72 10.30 3.80 1.49
N GLY A 73 10.20 5.13 1.63
CA GLY A 73 10.58 6.10 0.59
C GLY A 73 12.07 6.05 0.23
N MET A 74 12.95 5.71 1.18
CA MET A 74 14.37 5.46 0.90
C MET A 74 14.60 4.09 0.25
N VAL A 75 13.90 3.04 0.73
CA VAL A 75 14.09 1.66 0.25
C VAL A 75 13.56 1.48 -1.18
N GLY A 76 12.49 2.16 -1.58
CA GLY A 76 11.88 2.03 -2.91
C GLY A 76 12.85 2.27 -4.08
N PRO A 77 13.52 3.43 -4.16
CA PRO A 77 14.50 3.72 -5.21
C PRO A 77 15.71 2.79 -5.19
N ILE A 78 16.14 2.37 -4.00
CA ILE A 78 17.22 1.40 -3.83
C ILE A 78 16.80 0.07 -4.44
N LEU A 79 15.62 -0.44 -4.08
CA LEU A 79 15.08 -1.69 -4.62
C LEU A 79 14.89 -1.62 -6.14
N LEU A 80 14.39 -0.51 -6.68
CA LEU A 80 14.32 -0.24 -8.11
C LEU A 80 15.71 -0.33 -8.76
N SER A 81 16.70 0.35 -8.20
CA SER A 81 18.06 0.38 -8.74
C SER A 81 18.71 -1.01 -8.75
N TYR A 82 18.64 -1.74 -7.63
CA TYR A 82 19.17 -3.09 -7.52
C TYR A 82 18.49 -4.07 -8.48
N THR A 83 17.16 -4.10 -8.52
CA THR A 83 16.42 -5.02 -9.42
C THR A 83 16.68 -4.71 -10.89
N HIS A 84 16.79 -3.43 -11.25
CA HIS A 84 17.12 -3.00 -12.60
C HIS A 84 18.58 -3.32 -12.97
N GLN A 85 19.54 -3.17 -12.06
CA GLN A 85 20.96 -3.45 -12.35
C GLN A 85 21.25 -4.92 -12.60
N ILE A 86 20.57 -5.84 -11.90
CA ILE A 86 20.86 -7.28 -12.02
C ILE A 86 20.24 -7.86 -13.31
N LEU A 87 19.03 -7.44 -13.70
CA LEU A 87 18.30 -8.02 -14.84
C LEU A 87 18.11 -7.09 -16.05
N HIS A 88 18.56 -5.83 -15.98
CA HIS A 88 18.43 -4.80 -17.03
C HIS A 88 17.00 -4.62 -17.58
N ASN A 89 15.97 -4.93 -16.78
CA ASN A 89 14.58 -4.93 -17.22
C ASN A 89 13.62 -4.47 -16.11
N TYR A 90 12.79 -3.48 -16.41
CA TYR A 90 11.75 -2.96 -15.52
C TYR A 90 10.62 -3.95 -15.22
N PHE A 91 10.45 -4.98 -16.06
CA PHE A 91 9.46 -6.04 -15.83
C PHE A 91 9.64 -6.67 -14.44
N VAL A 92 10.89 -7.00 -14.08
CA VAL A 92 11.21 -7.66 -12.81
C VAL A 92 10.93 -6.73 -11.65
N THR A 93 11.28 -5.46 -11.79
CA THR A 93 11.00 -4.46 -10.78
C THR A 93 9.50 -4.33 -10.51
N LEU A 94 8.68 -4.24 -11.57
CA LEU A 94 7.21 -4.18 -11.43
C LEU A 94 6.65 -5.45 -10.78
N VAL A 95 7.16 -6.64 -11.13
CA VAL A 95 6.76 -7.90 -10.48
C VAL A 95 7.09 -7.90 -9.00
N VAL A 96 8.27 -7.41 -8.60
CA VAL A 96 8.66 -7.30 -7.19
C VAL A 96 7.70 -6.38 -6.43
N PHE A 97 7.34 -5.22 -6.99
CA PHE A 97 6.36 -4.33 -6.37
C PHE A 97 4.97 -4.98 -6.26
N ILE A 98 4.51 -5.70 -7.28
CA ILE A 98 3.24 -6.47 -7.23
C ILE A 98 3.27 -7.51 -6.10
N VAL A 99 4.38 -8.22 -5.92
CA VAL A 99 4.52 -9.20 -4.83
C VAL A 99 4.44 -8.53 -3.46
N ILE A 100 5.10 -7.38 -3.30
CA ILE A 100 5.05 -6.59 -2.06
C ILE A 100 3.61 -6.11 -1.78
N ASP A 101 2.91 -5.60 -2.79
CA ASP A 101 1.51 -5.16 -2.64
C ASP A 101 0.56 -6.32 -2.35
N LEU A 102 0.79 -7.50 -2.93
CA LEU A 102 0.05 -8.72 -2.59
C LEU A 102 0.24 -9.11 -1.12
N LEU A 103 1.47 -9.05 -0.61
CA LEU A 103 1.74 -9.28 0.80
C LEU A 103 1.04 -8.22 1.68
N ALA A 104 1.07 -6.95 1.29
CA ALA A 104 0.38 -5.87 1.97
C ALA A 104 -1.15 -6.09 1.99
N LEU A 105 -1.73 -6.55 0.88
CA LEU A 105 -3.14 -6.92 0.79
C LEU A 105 -3.49 -8.07 1.75
N ILE A 106 -2.67 -9.12 1.81
CA ILE A 106 -2.86 -10.24 2.74
C ILE A 106 -2.83 -9.75 4.18
N VAL A 107 -1.86 -8.91 4.54
CA VAL A 107 -1.77 -8.30 5.88
C VAL A 107 -3.00 -7.44 6.17
N SER A 108 -3.45 -6.62 5.22
CA SER A 108 -4.66 -5.80 5.35
C SER A 108 -5.90 -6.64 5.63
N LEU A 109 -6.07 -7.76 4.93
CA LEU A 109 -7.18 -8.69 5.14
C LEU A 109 -7.08 -9.43 6.48
N ALA A 110 -5.88 -9.87 6.86
CA ALA A 110 -5.64 -10.52 8.15
C ALA A 110 -5.95 -9.59 9.32
N LEU A 111 -5.54 -8.32 9.21
CA LEU A 111 -5.78 -7.28 10.20
C LEU A 111 -7.29 -7.01 10.37
N GLN A 112 -8.05 -6.95 9.26
CA GLN A 112 -9.51 -6.82 9.32
C GLN A 112 -10.18 -8.01 10.03
N ARG A 113 -9.72 -9.24 9.79
CA ARG A 113 -10.25 -10.44 10.47
C ARG A 113 -9.92 -10.44 11.95
N ALA A 114 -8.69 -10.05 12.32
CA ALA A 114 -8.27 -9.95 13.70
C ALA A 114 -9.14 -8.95 14.47
N PHE A 115 -9.43 -7.79 13.88
CA PHE A 115 -10.30 -6.79 14.50
C PHE A 115 -11.76 -7.24 14.61
N ALA A 116 -12.30 -7.95 13.62
CA ALA A 116 -13.65 -8.52 13.71
C ALA A 116 -13.76 -9.51 14.88
N GLY A 117 -12.74 -10.35 15.08
CA GLY A 117 -12.67 -11.28 16.22
C GLY A 117 -12.55 -10.58 17.57
N MET A 118 -11.80 -9.47 17.66
CA MET A 118 -11.69 -8.70 18.90
C MET A 118 -13.00 -8.03 19.31
N GLN A 119 -13.76 -7.49 18.37
CA GLN A 119 -15.08 -6.91 18.67
C GLN A 119 -16.08 -7.96 19.14
N GLU A 120 -16.03 -9.18 18.59
CA GLU A 120 -16.87 -10.29 19.02
C GLU A 120 -16.55 -10.76 20.46
N GLN A 121 -15.29 -10.65 20.90
CA GLN A 121 -14.86 -10.99 22.26
C GLN A 121 -15.23 -9.91 23.28
N VAL A 122 -15.25 -8.63 22.89
CA VAL A 122 -15.62 -7.51 23.78
C VAL A 122 -17.14 -7.40 23.98
N ASN A 123 -17.93 -7.88 23.02
CA ASN A 123 -19.39 -7.79 23.05
C ASN A 123 -20.09 -9.06 23.60
N LYS A 124 -19.31 -10.04 24.08
CA LYS A 124 -19.76 -11.17 24.91
C LYS A 124 -19.49 -10.86 26.38
#